data_AF-A0A7W1JAW7-F1
#
_entry.id   AF-A0A7W1JAW7-F1
#
_cell.length_a   1.000
_cell.length_b   1.000
_cell.length_c   1.000
_cell.angle_alpha   90.00
_cell.angle_beta   90.00
_cell.angle_gamma   90.00
#
_symmetry.space_group_name_H-M   'P 1'
#
loop_
_entity.id
_entity.type
_entity.pdbx_description
1 polymer ?
#
loop_
_entity_poly.entity_id
_entity_poly.type
_entity_poly.pdbx_seq_one_letter_code
_entity_poly.pdbx_strand_id
1 'polypeptide(L)'
;MSAAASLTSTAADATGGPARAATDSDVLLMERIRDGDQEAVVALVGRFQNELVGFFYHQCWDQLVAEELAQDVFVNVYRSRSRYQATAKVRTYLYRIAHNLWIDHLRRQKRHLSLDAEFGEQSMRLVDVLKAPDAPEDTSGRDHQVRERIHEALANLPEGQREVFVLANNHGMKYQEIAAILHIPEGTVKSRMHNAVRALRDELTDLIES
;
A
#
# COMPACT_ATOMS: atom_id res chain seq x y z
N MET A 1 33.81 40.63 -34.16
CA MET A 1 33.26 41.12 -32.87
C MET A 1 31.75 41.20 -33.03
N SER A 2 31.04 40.13 -32.63
CA SER A 2 30.16 40.04 -31.44
C SER A 2 28.71 40.45 -31.81
N ALA A 3 27.76 39.52 -32.01
CA ALA A 3 26.90 38.86 -30.99
C ALA A 3 26.01 39.88 -30.25
N ALA A 4 24.71 39.73 -29.97
CA ALA A 4 23.78 38.60 -30.02
C ALA A 4 22.32 39.13 -29.87
N ALA A 5 21.37 38.30 -30.31
CA ALA A 5 20.15 37.89 -29.60
C ALA A 5 19.31 38.91 -28.80
N SER A 6 18.05 39.10 -29.22
CA SER A 6 16.93 39.43 -28.33
C SER A 6 15.98 38.24 -28.31
N LEU A 7 16.17 37.36 -27.33
CA LEU A 7 15.19 36.35 -26.93
C LEU A 7 14.21 37.02 -25.97
N THR A 8 12.96 37.18 -26.40
CA THR A 8 11.87 37.51 -25.50
C THR A 8 11.62 36.32 -24.58
N SER A 9 12.01 36.49 -23.32
CA SER A 9 11.68 35.61 -22.21
C SER A 9 10.16 35.69 -21.94
N THR A 10 9.48 34.55 -22.04
CA THR A 10 8.16 34.35 -21.43
C THR A 10 8.16 32.96 -20.81
N ALA A 11 8.83 32.85 -19.66
CA ALA A 11 8.60 31.78 -18.71
C ALA A 11 7.46 32.23 -17.79
N ALA A 12 6.25 31.81 -18.14
CA ALA A 12 5.08 31.94 -17.28
C ALA A 12 5.17 30.90 -16.15
N ASP A 13 5.33 31.41 -14.93
CA ASP A 13 4.67 30.96 -13.71
C ASP A 13 4.72 29.44 -13.38
N ALA A 14 5.89 28.96 -12.95
CA ALA A 14 6.10 27.61 -12.42
C ALA A 14 6.49 27.64 -10.93
N THR A 15 5.86 28.49 -10.13
CA THR A 15 6.16 28.61 -8.68
C THR A 15 4.91 28.39 -7.83
N GLY A 16 4.27 27.24 -8.04
CA GLY A 16 3.31 26.70 -7.10
C GLY A 16 4.01 25.72 -6.16
N GLY A 17 4.72 26.21 -5.15
CA GLY A 17 5.60 25.39 -4.29
C GLY A 17 4.88 24.32 -3.43
N PRO A 18 5.59 23.67 -2.49
CA PRO A 18 5.13 22.44 -1.80
C PRO A 18 3.77 22.57 -1.09
N ALA A 19 3.41 23.77 -0.64
CA ALA A 19 2.10 24.04 -0.03
C ALA A 19 0.91 23.87 -0.99
N ARG A 20 1.11 24.10 -2.29
CA ARG A 20 0.06 23.93 -3.31
C ARG A 20 -0.19 22.45 -3.58
N ALA A 21 0.88 21.67 -3.77
CA ALA A 21 0.77 20.22 -3.98
C ALA A 21 0.08 19.50 -2.81
N ALA A 22 0.23 20.00 -1.58
CA ALA A 22 -0.45 19.46 -0.41
C ALA A 22 -1.99 19.58 -0.46
N THR A 23 -2.55 20.55 -1.21
CA THR A 23 -4.01 20.80 -1.29
C THR A 23 -4.64 20.19 -2.55
N ASP A 24 -3.83 19.78 -3.52
CA ASP A 24 -4.31 19.25 -4.79
C ASP A 24 -5.15 17.97 -4.61
N SER A 25 -6.15 17.73 -5.46
CA SER A 25 -6.80 16.42 -5.49
C SER A 25 -5.82 15.34 -5.95
N ASP A 26 -6.03 14.07 -5.57
CA ASP A 26 -5.15 12.98 -6.02
C ASP A 26 -5.09 12.87 -7.54
N VAL A 27 -6.20 13.15 -8.23
CA VAL A 27 -6.27 13.15 -9.70
C VAL A 27 -5.36 14.24 -10.27
N LEU A 28 -5.40 15.45 -9.71
CA LEU A 28 -4.55 16.56 -10.12
C LEU A 28 -3.07 16.25 -9.86
N LEU A 29 -2.74 15.61 -8.73
CA LEU A 29 -1.37 15.13 -8.49
C LEU A 29 -0.92 14.15 -9.58
N MET A 30 -1.76 13.18 -9.95
CA MET A 30 -1.44 12.21 -10.99
C MET A 30 -1.31 12.84 -12.39
N GLU A 31 -2.11 13.86 -12.69
CA GLU A 31 -1.99 14.64 -13.94
C GLU A 31 -0.69 15.43 -14.00
N ARG A 32 -0.32 16.12 -12.90
CA ARG A 32 0.97 16.80 -12.78
C ARG A 32 2.15 15.83 -12.89
N ILE A 33 2.05 14.66 -12.24
CA ILE A 33 3.06 13.59 -12.36
C ILE A 33 3.20 13.15 -13.81
N ARG A 34 2.08 12.92 -14.53
CA ARG A 34 2.10 12.57 -15.96
C ARG A 34 2.90 13.59 -16.78
N ASP A 35 2.78 14.86 -16.45
CA ASP A 35 3.44 15.96 -17.14
C ASP A 35 4.89 16.21 -16.66
N GLY A 36 5.38 15.42 -15.69
CA GLY A 36 6.78 15.40 -15.25
C GLY A 36 7.07 16.21 -13.99
N ASP A 37 6.04 16.66 -13.27
CA ASP A 37 6.19 17.44 -12.05
C ASP A 37 6.69 16.59 -10.87
N GLN A 38 7.89 16.89 -10.39
CA GLN A 38 8.53 16.16 -9.28
C GLN A 38 7.91 16.47 -7.92
N GLU A 39 7.39 17.70 -7.71
CA GLU A 39 6.74 18.04 -6.44
C GLU A 39 5.44 17.27 -6.25
N ALA A 40 4.72 17.03 -7.35
CA ALA A 40 3.52 16.21 -7.32
C ALA A 40 3.82 14.74 -6.94
N VAL A 41 4.99 14.21 -7.33
CA VAL A 41 5.44 12.88 -6.87
C VAL A 41 5.64 12.87 -5.36
N VAL A 42 6.36 13.86 -4.82
CA VAL A 42 6.63 13.95 -3.38
C VAL A 42 5.32 14.05 -2.59
N ALA A 43 4.37 14.87 -3.06
CA ALA A 43 3.06 14.98 -2.42
C ALA A 43 2.25 13.68 -2.47
N LEU A 44 2.31 12.93 -3.58
CA LEU A 44 1.66 11.63 -3.68
C LEU A 44 2.29 10.61 -2.72
N VAL A 45 3.63 10.56 -2.64
CA VAL A 45 4.36 9.70 -1.70
C VAL A 45 3.95 10.02 -0.27
N GLY A 46 4.01 11.29 0.13
CA GLY A 46 3.64 11.72 1.49
C GLY A 46 2.19 11.39 1.88
N ARG A 47 1.28 11.25 0.90
CA ARG A 47 -0.12 10.86 1.16
C ARG A 47 -0.33 9.36 1.31
N PHE A 48 0.34 8.56 0.49
CA PHE A 48 0.00 7.14 0.36
C PHE A 48 1.06 6.19 0.91
N GLN A 49 2.25 6.67 1.29
CA GLN A 49 3.34 5.82 1.75
C GLN A 49 2.94 4.99 2.97
N ASN A 50 2.44 5.61 4.04
CA ASN A 50 2.05 4.88 5.25
C ASN A 50 0.91 3.87 4.97
N GLU A 51 -0.08 4.27 4.16
CA GLU A 51 -1.19 3.38 3.77
C GLU A 51 -0.69 2.12 3.01
N LEU A 52 0.29 2.29 2.12
CA LEU A 52 0.86 1.20 1.33
C LEU A 52 1.81 0.33 2.14
N VAL A 53 2.66 0.93 2.98
CA VAL A 53 3.52 0.19 3.92
C VAL A 53 2.66 -0.64 4.85
N GLY A 54 1.62 -0.04 5.45
CA GLY A 54 0.66 -0.76 6.26
C GLY A 54 0.03 -1.94 5.51
N PHE A 55 -0.42 -1.73 4.27
CA PHE A 55 -0.98 -2.82 3.47
C PHE A 55 0.00 -3.98 3.28
N PHE A 56 1.24 -3.72 2.86
CA PHE A 56 2.23 -4.77 2.64
C PHE A 56 2.67 -5.44 3.95
N TYR A 57 2.83 -4.65 5.01
CA TYR A 57 3.23 -5.15 6.32
C TYR A 57 2.25 -6.19 6.85
N HIS A 58 0.94 -5.98 6.70
CA HIS A 58 -0.05 -7.01 7.07
C HIS A 58 0.04 -8.28 6.22
N GLN A 59 0.75 -8.27 5.09
CA GLN A 59 0.93 -9.47 4.26
C GLN A 59 2.24 -10.22 4.53
N CYS A 60 3.35 -9.51 4.73
CA CYS A 60 4.66 -10.11 4.91
C CYS A 60 5.15 -10.13 6.36
N TRP A 61 4.59 -9.28 7.23
CA TRP A 61 5.05 -9.07 8.61
C TRP A 61 6.53 -8.68 8.72
N ASP A 62 7.05 -8.07 7.66
CA ASP A 62 8.42 -7.62 7.53
C ASP A 62 8.39 -6.15 7.10
N GLN A 63 8.82 -5.26 8.00
CA GLN A 63 8.80 -3.82 7.78
C GLN A 63 9.69 -3.40 6.60
N LEU A 64 10.86 -4.03 6.45
CA LEU A 64 11.80 -3.68 5.40
C LEU A 64 11.25 -4.05 4.03
N VAL A 65 10.67 -5.26 3.91
CA VAL A 65 10.00 -5.71 2.69
C VAL A 65 8.78 -4.85 2.38
N ALA A 66 8.01 -4.46 3.40
CA ALA A 66 6.84 -3.61 3.22
C ALA A 66 7.22 -2.21 2.69
N GLU A 67 8.26 -1.59 3.24
CA GLU A 67 8.80 -0.31 2.78
C GLU A 67 9.36 -0.40 1.35
N GLU A 68 10.10 -1.45 1.04
CA GLU A 68 10.63 -1.69 -0.31
C GLU A 68 9.49 -1.81 -1.34
N LEU A 69 8.49 -2.64 -1.07
CA LEU A 69 7.35 -2.83 -1.97
C LEU A 69 6.51 -1.56 -2.11
N ALA A 70 6.31 -0.79 -1.03
CA ALA A 70 5.63 0.50 -1.08
C ALA A 70 6.39 1.51 -1.96
N GLN A 71 7.71 1.56 -1.86
CA GLN A 71 8.54 2.39 -2.73
C GLN A 71 8.40 1.96 -4.20
N ASP A 72 8.42 0.66 -4.47
CA ASP A 72 8.25 0.11 -5.82
C ASP A 72 6.90 0.48 -6.45
N VAL A 73 5.84 0.67 -5.67
CA VAL A 73 4.56 1.20 -6.18
C VAL A 73 4.78 2.57 -6.83
N PHE A 74 5.41 3.51 -6.10
CA PHE A 74 5.64 4.86 -6.62
C PHE A 74 6.63 4.89 -7.79
N VAL A 75 7.64 4.02 -7.78
CA VAL A 75 8.54 3.84 -8.93
C VAL A 75 7.76 3.37 -10.16
N ASN A 76 6.84 2.41 -10.02
CA ASN A 76 5.98 1.96 -11.11
C ASN A 76 5.03 3.05 -11.59
N VAL A 77 4.43 3.82 -10.69
CA VAL A 77 3.61 4.99 -11.03
C VAL A 77 4.41 5.96 -11.88
N TYR A 78 5.61 6.35 -11.44
CA TYR A 78 6.44 7.30 -12.18
C TYR A 78 6.89 6.73 -13.53
N ARG A 79 7.27 5.45 -13.61
CA ARG A 79 7.66 4.80 -14.88
C ARG A 79 6.50 4.72 -15.88
N SER A 80 5.27 4.52 -15.40
CA SER A 80 4.08 4.36 -16.24
C SER A 80 3.24 5.64 -16.38
N ARG A 81 3.67 6.76 -15.80
CA ARG A 81 2.92 8.02 -15.69
C ARG A 81 2.33 8.52 -17.00
N SER A 82 3.05 8.39 -18.12
CA SER A 82 2.59 8.85 -19.44
C SER A 82 1.33 8.15 -19.94
N ARG A 83 1.00 6.97 -19.38
CA ARG A 83 -0.17 6.17 -19.72
C ARG A 83 -1.32 6.32 -18.72
N TYR A 84 -1.15 7.13 -17.68
CA TYR A 84 -2.17 7.30 -16.66
C TYR A 84 -3.45 7.91 -17.24
N GLN A 85 -4.59 7.33 -16.86
CA GLN A 85 -5.92 7.83 -17.17
C GLN A 85 -6.79 7.71 -15.92
N ALA A 86 -7.54 8.76 -15.59
CA ALA A 86 -8.42 8.84 -14.42
C ALA A 86 -9.73 8.04 -14.61
N THR A 87 -9.59 6.73 -14.78
CA THR A 87 -10.72 5.79 -14.98
C THR A 87 -11.27 5.20 -13.68
N ALA A 88 -10.50 5.31 -12.60
CA ALA A 88 -10.85 4.90 -11.25
C ALA A 88 -10.24 5.89 -10.25
N LYS A 89 -10.59 5.76 -8.96
CA LYS A 89 -9.92 6.52 -7.90
C LYS A 89 -8.42 6.21 -7.93
N VAL A 90 -7.59 7.22 -7.67
CA VAL A 90 -6.13 7.07 -7.60
C VAL A 90 -5.73 6.01 -6.59
N ARG A 91 -6.36 5.99 -5.41
CA ARG A 91 -6.16 4.94 -4.41
C ARG A 91 -6.36 3.53 -5.01
N THR A 92 -7.47 3.28 -5.71
CA THR A 92 -7.72 1.99 -6.38
C THR A 92 -6.64 1.63 -7.39
N TYR A 93 -6.15 2.62 -8.15
CA TYR A 93 -5.05 2.43 -9.09
C TYR A 93 -3.74 2.05 -8.39
N LEU A 94 -3.38 2.73 -7.30
CA LEU A 94 -2.19 2.42 -6.50
C LEU A 94 -2.24 1.02 -5.90
N TYR A 95 -3.38 0.65 -5.30
CA TYR A 95 -3.54 -0.67 -4.70
C TYR A 95 -3.55 -1.81 -5.71
N ARG A 96 -3.97 -1.55 -6.96
CA ARG A 96 -3.81 -2.53 -8.05
C ARG A 96 -2.34 -2.77 -8.38
N ILE A 97 -1.53 -1.72 -8.42
CA ILE A 97 -0.07 -1.87 -8.57
C ILE A 97 0.50 -2.63 -7.37
N ALA A 98 0.08 -2.26 -6.15
CA ALA A 98 0.55 -2.88 -4.92
C ALA A 98 0.26 -4.38 -4.87
N HIS A 99 -0.97 -4.79 -5.20
CA HIS A 99 -1.34 -6.20 -5.26
C HIS A 99 -0.51 -6.96 -6.31
N ASN A 100 -0.30 -6.40 -7.50
CA ASN A 100 0.55 -7.03 -8.52
C ASN A 100 2.00 -7.23 -8.01
N LEU A 101 2.57 -6.23 -7.35
CA LEU A 101 3.91 -6.33 -6.74
C LEU A 101 3.96 -7.39 -5.64
N TRP A 102 2.90 -7.50 -4.83
CA TRP A 102 2.78 -8.54 -3.82
C TRP A 102 2.76 -9.94 -4.42
N ILE A 103 1.92 -10.16 -5.45
CA ILE A 103 1.86 -11.44 -6.17
C ILE A 103 3.22 -11.77 -6.81
N ASP A 104 3.90 -10.78 -7.39
CA ASP A 104 5.24 -10.96 -7.96
C ASP A 104 6.30 -11.30 -6.91
N HIS A 105 6.22 -10.70 -5.72
CA HIS A 105 7.06 -11.01 -4.58
C HIS A 105 6.86 -12.46 -4.11
N LEU A 106 5.61 -12.88 -3.89
CA LEU A 106 5.29 -14.26 -3.51
C LEU A 106 5.73 -15.29 -4.55
N ARG A 107 5.55 -14.97 -5.83
CA ARG A 107 5.98 -15.82 -6.93
C ARG A 107 7.51 -15.95 -6.98
N ARG A 108 8.26 -14.92 -6.58
CA ARG A 108 9.72 -14.97 -6.42
C ARG A 108 10.12 -15.84 -5.22
N GLN A 109 9.54 -15.60 -4.05
CA GLN A 109 9.84 -16.39 -2.84
C GLN A 109 9.59 -17.89 -3.03
N LYS A 110 8.46 -18.28 -3.64
CA LYS A 110 8.17 -19.70 -3.93
C LYS A 110 9.20 -20.35 -4.84
N ARG A 111 9.76 -19.60 -5.80
CA ARG A 111 10.84 -20.12 -6.65
C ARG A 111 12.13 -20.31 -5.87
N HIS A 112 12.48 -19.38 -4.98
CA HIS A 112 13.65 -19.52 -4.11
C HIS A 112 13.50 -20.73 -3.18
N LEU A 113 12.35 -20.89 -2.51
CA LEU A 113 12.07 -22.05 -1.66
C LEU A 113 12.10 -23.37 -2.44
N SER A 114 11.66 -23.39 -3.71
CA SER A 114 11.74 -24.59 -4.55
C SER A 114 13.18 -24.95 -4.96
N LEU A 115 14.10 -23.97 -5.00
CA LEU A 115 15.53 -24.18 -5.28
C LEU A 115 16.29 -24.54 -3.99
N ASP A 116 15.91 -23.92 -2.86
CA ASP A 116 16.49 -24.19 -1.54
C ASP A 116 15.99 -25.52 -0.95
N ALA A 117 14.84 -26.04 -1.37
CA ALA A 117 14.39 -27.39 -1.04
C ALA A 117 15.30 -28.49 -1.63
N GLU A 118 16.12 -28.18 -2.64
CA GLU A 118 17.21 -29.05 -3.10
C GLU A 118 18.48 -28.92 -2.23
N PHE A 119 18.58 -27.90 -1.37
CA PHE A 119 19.70 -27.61 -0.48
C PHE A 119 19.23 -27.17 0.93
N GLY A 120 18.67 -28.10 1.70
CA GLY A 120 18.64 -28.08 3.18
C GLY A 120 17.98 -26.86 3.87
N GLU A 121 16.75 -27.07 4.36
CA GLU A 121 15.92 -26.10 5.06
C GLU A 121 16.54 -25.40 6.29
N GLN A 122 16.38 -24.07 6.35
CA GLN A 122 16.13 -23.35 7.62
C GLN A 122 15.05 -22.30 7.40
N SER A 123 13.80 -22.64 7.76
CA SER A 123 12.69 -21.69 7.79
C SER A 123 12.75 -20.88 9.09
N MET A 124 13.36 -19.70 9.04
CA MET A 124 13.34 -18.73 10.14
C MET A 124 12.02 -17.94 10.06
N ARG A 125 11.07 -18.23 10.96
CA ARG A 125 9.96 -17.31 11.24
C ARG A 125 10.54 -16.15 12.06
N LEU A 126 10.75 -15.00 11.43
CA LEU A 126 11.09 -13.78 12.13
C LEU A 126 9.79 -13.05 12.44
N VAL A 127 9.25 -13.27 13.64
CA VAL A 127 8.16 -12.47 14.19
C VAL A 127 8.81 -11.51 15.17
N ASP A 128 9.34 -10.41 14.66
CA ASP A 128 9.84 -9.29 15.45
C ASP A 128 9.88 -8.06 14.55
N VAL A 129 8.85 -7.22 14.62
CA VAL A 129 8.90 -5.73 14.61
C VAL A 129 7.44 -5.27 14.73
N LEU A 130 6.93 -5.10 15.96
CA LEU A 130 5.67 -4.40 16.20
C LEU A 130 5.91 -2.89 16.15
N LYS A 131 5.75 -2.29 14.97
CA LYS A 131 5.25 -0.91 14.81
C LYS A 131 4.52 -0.83 13.48
N ALA A 132 3.20 -0.98 13.51
CA ALA A 132 2.36 -0.50 12.42
C ALA A 132 2.66 1.00 12.21
N PRO A 133 2.90 1.47 10.98
CA PRO A 133 2.94 2.90 10.73
C PRO A 133 1.54 3.45 11.02
N ASP A 134 1.48 4.50 11.82
CA ASP A 134 0.28 5.20 12.32
C ASP A 134 -0.39 4.60 13.56
N ALA A 135 0.28 4.74 14.70
CA ALA A 135 -0.41 4.97 15.98
C ALA A 135 0.29 6.12 16.74
N PRO A 136 -0.45 7.11 17.26
CA PRO A 136 0.14 8.16 18.11
C PRO A 136 0.87 7.50 19.29
N GLU A 137 2.03 8.06 19.61
CA GLU A 137 3.03 7.57 20.58
C GLU A 137 2.59 7.66 22.05
N ASP A 138 1.30 7.47 22.32
CA ASP A 138 0.75 7.41 23.67
C ASP A 138 -0.18 6.21 23.75
N THR A 139 0.35 5.06 24.19
CA THR A 139 -0.49 3.91 24.49
C THR A 139 0.03 3.17 25.71
N SER A 140 -0.81 3.18 26.74
CA SER A 140 -0.66 2.39 27.95
C SER A 140 -0.44 0.91 27.62
N GLY A 141 0.21 0.14 28.50
CA GLY A 141 0.57 -1.27 28.23
C GLY A 141 -0.60 -2.20 27.83
N ARG A 142 -1.86 -1.80 28.12
CA ARG A 142 -3.07 -2.52 27.72
C ARG A 142 -3.35 -2.40 26.21
N ASP A 143 -3.14 -1.23 25.64
CA ASP A 143 -3.38 -0.98 24.21
C ASP A 143 -2.34 -1.71 23.34
N HIS A 144 -1.12 -1.89 23.85
CA HIS A 144 -0.08 -2.68 23.18
C HIS A 144 -0.49 -4.15 23.07
N GLN A 145 -0.93 -4.75 24.17
CA GLN A 145 -1.35 -6.16 24.19
C GLN A 145 -2.58 -6.43 23.31
N VAL A 146 -3.52 -5.50 23.23
CA VAL A 146 -4.67 -5.58 22.31
C VAL A 146 -4.20 -5.52 20.85
N ARG A 147 -3.29 -4.60 20.51
CA ARG A 147 -2.74 -4.49 19.15
C ARG A 147 -1.98 -5.75 18.73
N GLU A 148 -1.19 -6.32 19.62
CA GLU A 148 -0.44 -7.55 19.38
C GLU A 148 -1.40 -8.72 19.08
N ARG A 149 -2.47 -8.89 19.85
CA ARG A 149 -3.46 -9.94 19.57
C ARG A 149 -4.23 -9.73 18.27
N ILE A 150 -4.59 -8.49 17.94
CA ILE A 150 -5.20 -8.18 16.63
C ILE A 150 -4.23 -8.55 15.50
N HIS A 151 -2.95 -8.22 15.67
CA HIS A 151 -1.90 -8.52 14.72
C HIS A 151 -1.72 -10.03 14.52
N GLU A 152 -1.64 -10.81 15.60
CA GLU A 152 -1.58 -12.28 15.55
C GLU A 152 -2.80 -12.89 14.84
N ALA A 153 -4.00 -12.42 15.16
CA ALA A 153 -5.23 -12.92 14.56
C ALA A 153 -5.26 -12.63 13.04
N LEU A 154 -4.82 -11.44 12.64
CA LEU A 154 -4.64 -11.13 11.22
C LEU A 154 -3.58 -12.02 10.57
N ALA A 155 -2.47 -12.32 11.25
CA ALA A 155 -1.41 -13.18 10.72
C ALA A 155 -1.89 -14.61 10.46
N ASN A 156 -2.83 -15.09 11.26
CA ASN A 156 -3.43 -16.43 11.15
C ASN A 156 -4.48 -16.54 10.03
N LEU A 157 -4.99 -15.43 9.49
CA LEU A 157 -5.93 -15.47 8.39
C LEU A 157 -5.28 -16.02 7.10
N PRO A 158 -6.02 -16.82 6.30
CA PRO A 158 -5.61 -17.12 4.94
C PRO A 158 -5.37 -15.84 4.14
N GLU A 159 -4.31 -15.81 3.34
CA GLU A 159 -3.83 -14.61 2.64
C GLU A 159 -4.93 -13.83 1.93
N GLY A 160 -5.77 -14.51 1.12
CA GLY A 160 -6.84 -13.85 0.39
C GLY A 160 -7.96 -13.27 1.28
N GLN A 161 -8.15 -13.80 2.50
CA GLN A 161 -9.08 -13.24 3.49
C GLN A 161 -8.47 -12.00 4.14
N ARG A 162 -7.19 -12.06 4.49
CA ARG A 162 -6.42 -10.95 5.04
C ARG A 162 -6.33 -9.77 4.07
N GLU A 163 -6.02 -10.00 2.80
CA GLU A 163 -6.02 -8.95 1.77
C GLU A 163 -7.37 -8.21 1.69
N VAL A 164 -8.48 -8.97 1.64
CA VAL A 164 -9.83 -8.39 1.58
C VAL A 164 -10.16 -7.60 2.85
N PHE A 165 -9.79 -8.13 4.02
CA PHE A 165 -10.00 -7.45 5.29
C PHE A 165 -9.24 -6.13 5.38
N VAL A 166 -7.92 -6.17 5.11
CA VAL A 166 -7.05 -5.00 5.17
C VAL A 166 -7.51 -3.93 4.18
N LEU A 167 -7.85 -4.29 2.94
CA LEU A 167 -8.32 -3.34 1.93
C LEU A 167 -9.66 -2.69 2.28
N ALA A 168 -10.60 -3.43 2.89
CA ALA A 168 -11.87 -2.84 3.29
C ALA A 168 -11.73 -1.94 4.53
N ASN A 169 -10.85 -2.33 5.46
CA ASN A 169 -10.60 -1.56 6.68
C ASN A 169 -9.78 -0.29 6.40
N ASN A 170 -8.85 -0.31 5.44
CA ASN A 170 -8.15 0.89 4.97
C ASN A 170 -9.11 1.80 4.18
N HIS A 171 -9.64 2.80 4.89
CA HIS A 171 -10.43 3.90 4.33
C HIS A 171 -11.75 3.52 3.65
N GLY A 172 -12.35 2.38 4.02
CA GLY A 172 -13.72 2.04 3.63
C GLY A 172 -13.92 1.75 2.14
N MET A 173 -12.94 1.09 1.50
CA MET A 173 -13.08 0.68 0.09
C MET A 173 -14.32 -0.18 -0.12
N LYS A 174 -15.06 0.11 -1.20
CA LYS A 174 -16.23 -0.69 -1.57
C LYS A 174 -15.78 -2.04 -2.12
N TYR A 175 -16.59 -3.08 -1.95
CA TYR A 175 -16.26 -4.43 -2.44
C TYR A 175 -16.01 -4.49 -3.95
N GLN A 176 -16.65 -3.63 -4.74
CA GLN A 176 -16.38 -3.49 -6.17
C GLN A 176 -14.96 -2.99 -6.46
N GLU A 177 -14.44 -2.07 -5.65
CA GLU A 177 -13.09 -1.55 -5.78
C GLU A 177 -12.07 -2.62 -5.39
N ILE A 178 -12.33 -3.35 -4.30
CA ILE A 178 -11.51 -4.49 -3.85
C ILE A 178 -11.49 -5.60 -4.91
N ALA A 179 -12.63 -5.93 -5.49
CA ALA A 179 -12.74 -6.91 -6.58
C ALA A 179 -11.87 -6.52 -7.78
N ALA A 180 -11.87 -5.22 -8.15
CA ALA A 180 -11.04 -4.71 -9.22
C ALA A 180 -9.54 -4.71 -8.90
N ILE A 181 -9.15 -4.48 -7.65
CA ILE A 181 -7.76 -4.54 -7.18
C ILE A 181 -7.24 -5.97 -7.21
N LEU A 182 -8.01 -6.91 -6.64
CA LEU A 182 -7.59 -8.31 -6.45
C LEU A 182 -7.88 -9.21 -7.66
N HIS A 183 -8.48 -8.68 -8.73
CA HIS A 183 -8.88 -9.44 -9.91
C HIS A 183 -9.76 -10.68 -9.59
N ILE A 184 -10.73 -10.52 -8.68
CA ILE A 184 -11.68 -11.56 -8.27
C ILE A 184 -13.13 -11.08 -8.36
N PRO A 185 -14.13 -11.98 -8.46
CA PRO A 185 -15.54 -11.58 -8.40
C PRO A 185 -15.91 -10.88 -7.09
N GLU A 186 -16.83 -9.91 -7.14
CA GLU A 186 -17.35 -9.24 -5.93
C GLU A 186 -17.98 -10.23 -4.94
N GLY A 187 -18.60 -11.31 -5.44
CA GLY A 187 -19.11 -12.40 -4.60
C GLY A 187 -18.00 -13.09 -3.78
N THR A 188 -16.81 -13.24 -4.37
CA THR A 188 -15.64 -13.79 -3.68
C THR A 188 -15.10 -12.83 -2.62
N VAL A 189 -15.14 -11.52 -2.88
CA VAL A 189 -14.81 -10.50 -1.87
C VAL A 189 -15.75 -10.63 -0.67
N LYS A 190 -17.07 -10.73 -0.91
CA LYS A 190 -18.08 -10.91 0.14
C LYS A 190 -17.82 -12.16 0.99
N SER A 191 -17.59 -13.30 0.35
CA SER A 191 -17.33 -14.55 1.08
C SER A 191 -16.02 -14.50 1.87
N ARG A 192 -14.96 -13.93 1.30
CA ARG A 192 -13.66 -13.78 1.98
C ARG A 192 -13.76 -12.84 3.17
N MET A 193 -14.46 -11.72 3.02
CA MET A 193 -14.71 -10.78 4.11
C MET A 193 -15.51 -11.42 5.24
N HIS A 194 -16.61 -12.10 4.91
CA HIS A 194 -17.42 -12.80 5.90
C HIS A 194 -16.58 -13.80 6.71
N ASN A 195 -15.75 -14.59 6.04
CA ASN A 195 -14.90 -15.59 6.70
C ASN A 195 -13.79 -14.93 7.54
N ALA A 196 -13.19 -13.84 7.05
CA ALA A 196 -12.20 -13.07 7.81
C ALA A 196 -12.80 -12.53 9.11
N VAL A 197 -13.96 -11.85 9.04
CA VAL A 197 -14.64 -11.28 10.21
C VAL A 197 -15.03 -12.36 11.20
N ARG A 198 -15.53 -13.51 10.71
CA ARG A 198 -15.87 -14.65 11.58
C ARG A 198 -14.64 -15.17 12.32
N ALA A 199 -13.55 -15.43 11.61
CA ALA A 199 -12.31 -15.94 12.20
C ALA A 199 -11.73 -14.96 13.24
N LEU A 200 -11.65 -13.67 12.89
CA LEU A 200 -11.18 -12.63 13.82
C LEU A 200 -12.09 -12.50 15.04
N ARG A 201 -13.42 -12.59 14.88
CA ARG A 201 -14.35 -12.56 16.00
C ARG A 201 -14.12 -13.76 16.92
N ASP A 202 -14.03 -14.97 16.36
CA ASP A 202 -13.83 -16.19 17.14
C ASP A 202 -12.51 -16.13 17.94
N GLU A 203 -11.45 -15.52 17.39
CA GLU A 203 -10.12 -15.40 18.01
C GLU A 203 -10.00 -14.23 19.02
N LEU A 204 -10.81 -13.17 18.86
CA LEU A 204 -10.74 -11.94 19.67
C LEU A 204 -11.99 -11.73 20.56
N THR A 205 -12.86 -12.72 20.71
CA THR A 205 -14.12 -12.60 21.47
C THR A 205 -13.88 -12.12 22.90
N ASP A 206 -12.82 -12.62 23.54
CA ASP A 206 -12.47 -12.30 24.92
C ASP A 206 -11.97 -10.86 25.11
N LEU A 207 -11.55 -10.18 24.04
CA LEU A 207 -11.20 -8.76 24.05
C LEU A 207 -12.42 -7.84 23.92
N ILE A 208 -13.55 -8.36 23.44
CA ILE A 208 -14.79 -7.59 23.22
C ILE A 208 -15.70 -7.64 24.46
N GLU A 209 -15.62 -8.72 25.24
CA GLU A 209 -16.45 -8.96 26.43
C GLU A 209 -15.85 -8.42 27.75
N SER A 210 -14.61 -7.90 27.70
CA SER A 210 -13.87 -7.32 28.84
C SER A 210 -13.97 -5.80 28.92
#